data_AF-A0A956R7U5-F1
#
_entry.id   AF-A0A956R7U5-F1
#
_cell.length_a   1.000
_cell.length_b   1.000
_cell.length_c   1.000
_cell.angle_alpha   90.00
_cell.angle_beta   90.00
_cell.angle_gamma   90.00
#
_symmetry.space_group_name_H-M   'P 1'
#
loop_
_entity.id
_entity.type
_entity.pdbx_description
1 polymer ?
#
loop_
_entity_poly.entity_id
_entity_poly.type
_entity_poly.pdbx_seq_one_letter_code
_entity_poly.pdbx_strand_id
1 'polypeptide(L)'
;MRRLLPLAVALGFGLLALLWGLATLESIVIDERQQAREGIESREAALAEYARRTLELRLQAELHDRREAFEQAIADPMAPTEGLLLVEDGQQRLPRRAGAAPGDATPARDLYEQLRQRVMPPDLELGSPPRQRVELYLEIRDALDRGVRSEIEQATWALLRHRTMFVLDSTFDVPLMVALLDDFVEHSRPAPQLLAQVLRDGHGRKPNASLDALQRLLLRRRDRFSAADLQFLSDRIVALSRQGQVPVDDFEAAVRQPPAATVPRPAAVREPLLLDEGRWYVVPHTPWQLRGVAVDLPEHVRALEDEMRRRGLLEPEDALGLPPIAGAAALSTLPFEIDAPRLRQAWKEAEERFWLKTSFVGGCAGLALGIVVLALLLQRRRHRFVELKSDFVATVSHELRTPLASIRLRAETLQRRTKGVPAARDYPQRIVRDIDELAFLVENILSFNRLDKGRWVPRRADVELRPLLDEVIEDL
;
A
#
# COMPACT_ATOMS: atom_id res chain seq x y z
N MET A 1 35.43 -58.16 11.66
CA MET A 1 35.04 -56.89 10.98
C MET A 1 34.30 -57.08 9.65
N ARG A 2 34.69 -58.00 8.75
CA ARG A 2 34.07 -58.15 7.41
C ARG A 2 32.56 -58.48 7.34
N ARG A 3 31.93 -59.04 8.38
CA ARG A 3 30.50 -59.39 8.38
C ARG A 3 29.52 -58.25 8.75
N LEU A 4 30.00 -57.14 9.32
CA LEU A 4 29.15 -56.03 9.78
C LEU A 4 29.13 -54.83 8.82
N LEU A 5 30.11 -54.76 7.92
CA LEU A 5 30.25 -53.73 6.89
C LEU A 5 29.02 -53.63 5.96
N PRO A 6 28.44 -54.74 5.44
CA PRO A 6 27.25 -54.64 4.59
C PRO A 6 26.02 -54.14 5.36
N LEU A 7 25.86 -54.49 6.64
CA LEU A 7 24.76 -54.03 7.47
C LEU A 7 24.88 -52.52 7.77
N ALA A 8 26.09 -52.05 8.09
CA ALA A 8 26.35 -50.64 8.35
C ALA A 8 26.17 -49.78 7.09
N VAL A 9 26.59 -50.29 5.92
CA VAL A 9 26.38 -49.62 4.63
C VAL A 9 24.88 -49.55 4.27
N ALA A 10 24.14 -50.66 4.42
CA ALA A 10 22.70 -50.68 4.18
C ALA A 10 21.94 -49.70 5.11
N LEU A 11 22.34 -49.62 6.38
CA LEU A 11 21.76 -48.71 7.36
C LEU A 11 22.08 -47.25 7.03
N GLY A 12 23.32 -46.95 6.59
CA GLY A 12 23.73 -45.62 6.13
C GLY A 12 22.96 -45.15 4.89
N PHE A 13 22.79 -46.02 3.88
CA PHE A 13 21.97 -45.71 2.70
C PHE A 13 20.50 -45.50 3.06
N GLY A 14 19.94 -46.32 3.95
CA GLY A 14 18.57 -46.13 4.43
C GLY A 14 18.35 -44.80 5.16
N LEU A 15 19.33 -44.37 5.97
CA LEU A 15 19.30 -43.11 6.71
C LEU A 15 19.40 -41.90 5.76
N LEU A 16 20.27 -41.97 4.74
CA LEU A 16 20.37 -40.95 3.71
C LEU A 16 19.09 -40.84 2.87
N ALA A 17 18.50 -41.97 2.48
CA ALA A 17 17.23 -41.98 1.75
C ALA A 17 16.08 -41.40 2.60
N LEU A 18 16.05 -41.71 3.90
CA LEU A 18 15.05 -41.18 4.82
C LEU A 18 15.23 -39.67 5.04
N LEU A 19 16.46 -39.20 5.26
CA LEU A 19 16.77 -37.77 5.36
C LEU A 19 16.40 -37.02 4.08
N TRP A 20 16.71 -37.60 2.92
CA TRP A 20 16.34 -37.04 1.62
C TRP A 20 14.82 -36.96 1.46
N GLY A 21 14.10 -38.05 1.74
CA GLY A 21 12.65 -38.08 1.69
C GLY A 21 12.01 -37.04 2.62
N LEU A 22 12.55 -36.90 3.83
CA LEU A 22 12.08 -35.92 4.79
C LEU A 22 12.30 -34.47 4.32
N ALA A 23 13.48 -34.17 3.79
CA ALA A 23 13.82 -32.86 3.24
C ALA A 23 12.94 -32.51 2.02
N THR A 24 12.66 -33.48 1.15
CA THR A 24 11.74 -33.25 0.03
C THR A 24 10.32 -32.93 0.50
N LEU A 25 9.84 -33.62 1.54
CA LEU A 25 8.50 -33.41 2.08
C LEU A 25 8.38 -32.04 2.77
N GLU A 26 9.41 -31.63 3.50
CA GLU A 26 9.52 -30.28 4.07
C GLU A 26 9.54 -29.20 2.98
N SER A 27 10.30 -29.40 1.90
CA SER A 27 10.35 -28.45 0.78
C SER A 27 9.00 -28.27 0.08
N ILE A 28 8.23 -29.35 -0.11
CA ILE A 28 6.89 -29.29 -0.72
C ILE A 28 5.94 -28.50 0.17
N VAL A 29 5.99 -28.70 1.48
CA VAL A 29 5.12 -28.01 2.44
C VAL A 29 5.43 -26.51 2.52
N ILE A 30 6.71 -26.14 2.39
CA ILE A 30 7.13 -24.74 2.29
C ILE A 30 6.65 -24.11 0.98
N ASP A 31 6.81 -24.82 -0.14
CA ASP A 31 6.41 -24.33 -1.46
C ASP A 31 4.88 -24.14 -1.56
N GLU A 32 4.09 -25.08 -1.02
CA GLU A 32 2.62 -24.98 -0.94
C GLU A 32 2.18 -23.72 -0.16
N ARG A 33 2.87 -23.41 0.95
CA ARG A 33 2.61 -22.20 1.75
C ARG A 33 2.95 -20.93 0.97
N GLN A 34 4.07 -20.92 0.25
CA GLN A 34 4.50 -19.77 -0.52
C GLN A 34 3.57 -19.51 -1.72
N GLN A 35 3.15 -20.55 -2.43
CA GLN A 35 2.17 -20.45 -3.52
C GLN A 35 0.81 -19.93 -3.03
N ALA A 36 0.34 -20.40 -1.88
CA ALA A 36 -0.89 -19.86 -1.26
C ALA A 36 -0.74 -18.36 -0.94
N ARG A 37 0.47 -17.95 -0.51
CA ARG A 37 0.79 -16.55 -0.24
C ARG A 37 0.71 -15.66 -1.45
N GLU A 38 1.48 -16.03 -2.46
CA GLU A 38 1.59 -15.28 -3.70
C GLU A 38 0.23 -15.21 -4.40
N GLY A 39 -0.58 -16.28 -4.34
CA GLY A 39 -1.93 -16.28 -4.89
C GLY A 39 -2.88 -15.28 -4.24
N ILE A 40 -2.81 -15.10 -2.92
CA ILE A 40 -3.68 -14.17 -2.20
C ILE A 40 -3.20 -12.73 -2.36
N GLU A 41 -1.90 -12.48 -2.18
CA GLU A 41 -1.31 -11.15 -2.42
C GLU A 41 -1.54 -10.68 -3.86
N SER A 42 -1.41 -11.57 -4.85
CA SER A 42 -1.71 -11.28 -6.26
C SER A 42 -3.18 -10.95 -6.48
N ARG A 43 -4.11 -11.68 -5.84
CA ARG A 43 -5.55 -11.43 -5.97
C ARG A 43 -5.94 -10.10 -5.34
N GLU A 44 -5.43 -9.79 -4.14
CA GLU A 44 -5.66 -8.50 -3.48
C GLU A 44 -5.11 -7.34 -4.33
N ALA A 45 -3.88 -7.47 -4.85
CA ALA A 45 -3.29 -6.47 -5.73
C ALA A 45 -4.11 -6.25 -7.02
N ALA A 46 -4.61 -7.32 -7.64
CA ALA A 46 -5.43 -7.23 -8.85
C ALA A 46 -6.76 -6.53 -8.59
N LEU A 47 -7.40 -6.81 -7.46
CA LEU A 47 -8.65 -6.16 -7.06
C LEU A 47 -8.44 -4.68 -6.70
N ALA A 48 -7.35 -4.34 -6.01
CA ALA A 48 -6.99 -2.97 -5.70
C ALA A 48 -6.69 -2.18 -6.98
N GLU A 49 -5.97 -2.77 -7.93
CA GLU A 49 -5.70 -2.17 -9.25
C GLU A 49 -6.99 -1.96 -10.05
N TYR A 50 -7.91 -2.95 -10.03
CA TYR A 50 -9.23 -2.80 -10.65
C TYR A 50 -10.01 -1.63 -10.04
N ALA A 51 -10.06 -1.53 -8.71
CA ALA A 51 -10.75 -0.44 -8.01
C ALA A 51 -10.15 0.92 -8.39
N ARG A 52 -8.82 1.01 -8.41
CA ARG A 52 -8.06 2.20 -8.76
C ARG A 52 -8.34 2.66 -10.19
N ARG A 53 -8.27 1.74 -11.15
CA ARG A 53 -8.54 2.03 -12.57
C ARG A 53 -10.00 2.41 -12.83
N THR A 54 -10.93 1.75 -12.15
CA THR A 54 -12.37 2.05 -12.30
C THR A 54 -12.70 3.41 -11.68
N LEU A 55 -12.11 3.76 -10.54
CA LEU A 55 -12.24 5.09 -9.95
C LEU A 55 -11.72 6.16 -10.92
N GLU A 56 -10.51 5.97 -11.46
CA GLU A 56 -9.91 6.91 -12.42
C GLU A 56 -10.82 7.16 -13.62
N LEU A 57 -11.38 6.10 -14.22
CA LEU A 57 -12.29 6.22 -15.36
C LEU A 57 -13.58 6.98 -15.00
N ARG A 58 -14.17 6.73 -13.82
CA ARG A 58 -15.37 7.43 -13.37
C ARG A 58 -15.12 8.92 -13.14
N LEU A 59 -14.03 9.24 -12.44
CA LEU A 59 -13.65 10.63 -12.17
C LEU A 59 -13.30 11.39 -13.46
N GLN A 60 -12.63 10.72 -14.41
CA GLN A 60 -12.35 11.28 -15.72
C GLN A 60 -13.64 11.52 -16.51
N ALA A 61 -14.62 10.61 -16.44
CA ALA A 61 -15.93 10.80 -17.05
C ALA A 61 -16.68 11.99 -16.43
N GLU A 62 -16.69 12.11 -15.10
CA GLU A 62 -17.31 13.25 -14.41
C GLU A 62 -16.67 14.59 -14.83
N LEU A 63 -15.34 14.65 -14.92
CA LEU A 63 -14.65 15.83 -15.42
C LEU A 63 -15.01 16.14 -16.89
N HIS A 64 -15.15 15.10 -17.71
CA HIS A 64 -15.54 15.25 -19.11
C HIS A 64 -16.95 15.80 -19.27
N ASP A 65 -17.90 15.29 -18.48
CA ASP A 65 -19.30 15.72 -18.49
C ASP A 65 -19.45 17.19 -18.06
N ARG A 66 -18.54 17.68 -17.21
CA ARG A 66 -18.50 19.10 -16.80
C ARG A 66 -17.75 20.02 -17.77
N ARG A 67 -17.28 19.54 -18.92
CA ARG A 67 -16.52 20.36 -19.90
C ARG A 67 -17.27 21.61 -20.33
N GLU A 68 -18.56 21.50 -20.64
CA GLU A 68 -19.36 22.66 -21.07
C GLU A 68 -19.53 23.67 -19.93
N ALA A 69 -19.72 23.20 -18.69
CA ALA A 69 -19.83 24.07 -17.52
C ALA A 69 -18.54 24.87 -17.29
N PHE A 70 -17.36 24.29 -17.56
CA PHE A 70 -16.10 25.05 -17.54
C PHE A 70 -16.09 26.19 -18.56
N GLU A 71 -16.41 25.90 -19.82
CA GLU A 71 -16.38 26.92 -20.88
C GLU A 71 -17.40 28.04 -20.60
N GLN A 72 -18.59 27.70 -20.09
CA GLN A 72 -19.59 28.67 -19.64
C GLN A 72 -19.10 29.51 -18.46
N ALA A 73 -18.51 28.89 -17.42
CA ALA A 73 -17.97 29.57 -16.25
C ALA A 73 -16.77 30.49 -16.56
N ILE A 74 -15.98 30.16 -17.58
CA ILE A 74 -14.89 31.00 -18.06
C ILE A 74 -15.45 32.20 -18.83
N ALA A 75 -16.42 31.98 -19.73
CA ALA A 75 -16.96 33.02 -20.59
C ALA A 75 -17.87 34.01 -19.84
N ASP A 76 -18.76 33.52 -19.00
CA ASP A 76 -19.77 34.30 -18.29
C ASP A 76 -19.49 34.36 -16.78
N PRO A 77 -19.22 35.54 -16.19
CA PRO A 77 -19.04 35.68 -14.75
C PRO A 77 -20.30 35.34 -13.92
N MET A 78 -21.48 35.29 -14.54
CA MET A 78 -22.74 34.90 -13.87
C MET A 78 -22.94 33.39 -13.84
N ALA A 79 -22.23 32.62 -14.69
CA ALA A 79 -22.38 31.18 -14.73
C ALA A 79 -21.93 30.53 -13.42
N PRO A 80 -22.62 29.45 -12.98
CA PRO A 80 -22.32 28.76 -11.75
C PRO A 80 -20.93 28.14 -11.78
N THR A 81 -20.22 28.21 -10.66
CA THR A 81 -18.85 27.66 -10.53
C THR A 81 -18.75 26.57 -9.48
N GLU A 82 -19.89 26.13 -8.95
CA GLU A 82 -19.94 25.14 -7.89
C GLU A 82 -19.35 23.80 -8.36
N GLY A 83 -18.40 23.29 -7.59
CA GLY A 83 -17.68 22.07 -7.91
C GLY A 83 -16.77 22.15 -9.13
N LEU A 84 -16.40 23.34 -9.61
CA LEU A 84 -15.41 23.53 -10.68
C LEU A 84 -14.14 24.21 -10.15
N LEU A 85 -13.00 23.59 -10.38
CA LEU A 85 -11.68 24.13 -10.08
C LEU A 85 -10.93 24.40 -11.39
N LEU A 86 -10.53 25.65 -11.59
CA LEU A 86 -9.70 26.06 -12.70
C LEU A 86 -8.54 26.88 -12.15
N VAL A 87 -7.33 26.44 -12.43
CA VAL A 87 -6.10 27.16 -12.11
C VAL A 87 -5.36 27.41 -13.42
N GLU A 88 -5.02 28.67 -13.66
CA GLU A 88 -4.34 29.11 -14.87
C GLU A 88 -3.20 30.06 -14.49
N ASP A 89 -2.00 29.80 -15.00
CA ASP A 89 -0.77 30.54 -14.66
C ASP A 89 -0.51 30.61 -13.15
N GLY A 90 -0.83 29.53 -12.44
CA GLY A 90 -0.70 29.44 -10.98
C GLY A 90 -1.74 30.24 -10.19
N GLN A 91 -2.68 30.91 -10.85
CA GLN A 91 -3.77 31.64 -10.22
C GLN A 91 -5.07 30.83 -10.31
N GLN A 92 -5.75 30.64 -9.18
CA GLN A 92 -7.06 30.02 -9.14
C GLN A 92 -8.10 30.98 -9.72
N ARG A 93 -8.63 30.63 -10.90
CA ARG A 93 -9.69 31.34 -11.62
C ARG A 93 -11.07 30.90 -11.14
N LEU A 94 -11.26 29.60 -10.93
CA LEU A 94 -12.48 28.98 -10.42
C LEU A 94 -12.14 28.05 -9.24
N PRO A 95 -13.00 27.93 -8.21
CA PRO A 95 -14.07 28.88 -7.92
C PRO A 95 -13.48 30.27 -7.66
N ARG A 96 -14.26 31.32 -7.99
CA ARG A 96 -13.74 32.70 -8.09
C ARG A 96 -13.27 33.19 -6.72
N ARG A 97 -11.98 33.54 -6.62
CA ARG A 97 -11.32 33.98 -5.37
C ARG A 97 -11.58 35.42 -4.99
N ALA A 98 -11.63 36.32 -5.98
CA ALA A 98 -11.70 37.76 -5.76
C ALA A 98 -12.88 38.08 -4.83
N GLY A 99 -12.66 38.44 -3.58
CA GLY A 99 -13.74 38.99 -2.74
C GLY A 99 -13.99 40.45 -3.10
N ALA A 100 -14.86 41.11 -2.35
CA ALA A 100 -14.84 42.56 -2.32
C ALA A 100 -13.47 43.07 -1.82
N ALA A 101 -13.05 44.25 -2.27
CA ALA A 101 -11.87 44.92 -1.77
C ALA A 101 -11.98 45.12 -0.24
N PRO A 102 -10.90 44.88 0.52
CA PRO A 102 -10.91 45.12 1.96
C PRO A 102 -11.04 46.62 2.25
N GLY A 103 -11.91 46.97 3.21
CA GLY A 103 -12.12 48.35 3.66
C GLY A 103 -13.60 48.75 3.66
N ASP A 104 -13.91 49.79 4.44
CA ASP A 104 -15.29 50.28 4.65
C ASP A 104 -15.63 51.52 3.81
N ALA A 105 -14.65 52.05 3.05
CA ALA A 105 -14.87 53.22 2.20
C ALA A 105 -15.84 52.89 1.06
N THR A 106 -16.67 53.87 0.68
CA THR A 106 -17.71 53.71 -0.36
C THR A 106 -17.60 54.74 -1.48
N PRO A 107 -16.43 54.88 -2.14
CA PRO A 107 -16.23 55.90 -3.18
C PRO A 107 -17.19 55.75 -4.36
N ALA A 108 -17.63 54.53 -4.70
CA ALA A 108 -18.58 54.36 -5.81
C ALA A 108 -19.98 54.86 -5.43
N ARG A 109 -20.42 54.60 -4.19
CA ARG A 109 -21.66 55.18 -3.66
C ARG A 109 -21.57 56.70 -3.55
N ASP A 110 -20.48 57.23 -3.04
CA ASP A 110 -20.29 58.68 -2.87
C ASP A 110 -20.33 59.39 -4.24
N LEU A 111 -19.65 58.83 -5.25
CA LEU A 111 -19.70 59.33 -6.62
C LEU A 111 -21.12 59.28 -7.18
N TYR A 112 -21.83 58.16 -7.03
CA TYR A 112 -23.24 58.06 -7.45
C TYR A 112 -24.10 59.16 -6.79
N GLU A 113 -23.96 59.37 -5.48
CA GLU A 113 -24.75 60.37 -4.75
C GLU A 113 -24.40 61.80 -5.21
N GLN A 114 -23.12 62.11 -5.42
CA GLN A 114 -22.67 63.40 -5.96
C GLN A 114 -23.25 63.66 -7.36
N LEU A 115 -23.18 62.67 -8.26
CA LEU A 115 -23.78 62.76 -9.60
C LEU A 115 -25.29 63.00 -9.51
N ARG A 116 -25.99 62.26 -8.66
CA ARG A 116 -27.44 62.43 -8.40
C ARG A 116 -27.77 63.80 -7.79
N GLN A 117 -26.83 64.45 -7.11
CA GLN A 117 -26.96 65.83 -6.61
C GLN A 117 -26.46 66.92 -7.58
N ARG A 118 -25.97 66.55 -8.78
CA ARG A 118 -25.33 67.46 -9.76
C ARG A 118 -24.07 68.15 -9.23
N VAL A 119 -23.37 67.49 -8.32
CA VAL A 119 -22.10 67.97 -7.77
C VAL A 119 -20.96 67.39 -8.59
N MET A 120 -20.09 68.26 -9.11
CA MET A 120 -18.84 67.83 -9.75
C MET A 120 -17.89 67.27 -8.68
N PRO A 121 -17.39 66.03 -8.81
CA PRO A 121 -16.44 65.49 -7.85
C PRO A 121 -15.19 66.39 -7.77
N PRO A 122 -14.77 66.79 -6.55
CA PRO A 122 -13.79 67.87 -6.35
C PRO A 122 -12.36 67.48 -6.76
N ASP A 123 -12.09 66.19 -6.87
CA ASP A 123 -10.80 65.58 -7.18
C ASP A 123 -10.53 65.45 -8.69
N LEU A 124 -11.47 65.84 -9.56
CA LEU A 124 -11.32 65.72 -11.00
C LEU A 124 -10.62 66.93 -11.64
N GLU A 125 -9.41 66.70 -12.15
CA GLU A 125 -8.62 67.70 -12.87
C GLU A 125 -9.35 68.26 -14.09
N LEU A 126 -9.18 69.57 -14.35
CA LEU A 126 -9.75 70.23 -15.53
C LEU A 126 -9.26 69.59 -16.83
N GLY A 127 -10.20 69.29 -17.73
CA GLY A 127 -9.89 68.66 -19.02
C GLY A 127 -9.54 67.18 -18.94
N SER A 128 -9.52 66.56 -17.75
CA SER A 128 -9.29 65.13 -17.62
C SER A 128 -10.45 64.31 -18.19
N PRO A 129 -10.20 63.11 -18.77
CA PRO A 129 -11.27 62.27 -19.31
C PRO A 129 -12.38 61.92 -18.29
N PRO A 130 -12.10 61.65 -17.00
CA PRO A 130 -13.17 61.48 -16.00
C PRO A 130 -14.04 62.72 -15.83
N ARG A 131 -13.44 63.93 -15.77
CA ARG A 131 -14.20 65.18 -15.66
C ARG A 131 -15.11 65.42 -16.86
N GLN A 132 -14.56 65.25 -18.07
CA GLN A 132 -15.35 65.35 -19.31
C GLN A 132 -16.52 64.37 -19.32
N ARG A 133 -16.35 63.17 -18.74
CA ARG A 133 -17.45 62.18 -18.62
C ARG A 133 -18.56 62.66 -17.68
N VAL A 134 -18.22 63.29 -16.57
CA VAL A 134 -19.22 63.90 -15.67
C VAL A 134 -19.93 65.05 -16.36
N GLU A 135 -19.20 65.92 -17.08
CA GLU A 135 -19.79 67.04 -17.83
C GLU A 135 -20.81 66.54 -18.86
N LEU A 136 -20.47 65.51 -19.64
CA LEU A 136 -21.40 64.88 -20.59
C LEU A 136 -22.61 64.22 -19.90
N TYR A 137 -22.42 63.62 -18.72
CA TYR A 137 -23.52 63.09 -17.91
C TYR A 137 -24.48 64.21 -17.46
N LEU A 138 -23.94 65.34 -16.98
CA LEU A 138 -24.74 66.49 -16.55
C LEU A 138 -25.50 67.12 -17.73
N GLU A 139 -24.88 67.21 -18.92
CA GLU A 139 -25.55 67.65 -20.15
C GLU A 139 -26.75 66.76 -20.51
N ILE A 140 -26.60 65.44 -20.40
CA ILE A 140 -27.72 64.50 -20.62
C ILE A 140 -28.83 64.76 -19.62
N ARG A 141 -28.49 64.94 -18.34
CA ARG A 141 -29.48 65.17 -17.29
C ARG A 141 -30.24 66.47 -17.48
N ASP A 142 -29.55 67.54 -17.83
CA ASP A 142 -30.19 68.82 -18.14
C ASP A 142 -31.10 68.71 -19.39
N ALA A 143 -30.71 67.90 -20.38
CA ALA A 143 -31.56 67.61 -21.54
C ALA A 143 -32.79 66.75 -21.18
N LEU A 144 -32.65 65.81 -20.24
CA LEU A 144 -33.76 65.01 -19.70
C LEU A 144 -34.77 65.88 -18.96
N ASP A 145 -34.33 66.84 -18.14
CA ASP A 145 -35.22 67.79 -17.46
C ASP A 145 -36.02 68.64 -18.45
N ARG A 146 -35.37 69.06 -19.56
CA ARG A 146 -36.03 69.82 -20.63
C ARG A 146 -36.96 68.98 -21.48
N GLY A 147 -36.81 67.65 -21.48
CA GLY A 147 -37.61 66.72 -22.27
C GLY A 147 -37.39 66.81 -23.79
N VAL A 148 -36.28 67.43 -24.23
CA VAL A 148 -35.99 67.63 -25.67
C VAL A 148 -35.26 66.42 -26.23
N ARG A 149 -35.98 65.57 -26.97
CA ARG A 149 -35.47 64.30 -27.50
C ARG A 149 -34.16 64.42 -28.30
N SER A 150 -34.04 65.43 -29.15
CA SER A 150 -32.82 65.61 -29.98
C SER A 150 -31.59 65.95 -29.14
N GLU A 151 -31.75 66.73 -28.06
CA GLU A 151 -30.66 67.06 -27.14
C GLU A 151 -30.25 65.84 -26.32
N ILE A 152 -31.22 65.06 -25.84
CA ILE A 152 -30.97 63.78 -25.14
C ILE A 152 -30.20 62.83 -26.05
N GLU A 153 -30.64 62.63 -27.29
CA GLU A 153 -29.98 61.76 -28.26
C GLU A 153 -28.55 62.25 -28.57
N GLN A 154 -28.35 63.55 -28.79
CA GLN A 154 -27.04 64.14 -29.08
C GLN A 154 -26.06 63.97 -27.90
N ALA A 155 -26.48 64.30 -26.68
CA ALA A 155 -25.66 64.21 -25.48
C ALA A 155 -25.34 62.73 -25.15
N THR A 156 -26.31 61.83 -25.32
CA THR A 156 -26.10 60.38 -25.14
C THR A 156 -25.08 59.84 -26.14
N TRP A 157 -25.16 60.23 -27.41
CA TRP A 157 -24.17 59.84 -28.42
C TRP A 157 -22.78 60.38 -28.11
N ALA A 158 -22.68 61.61 -27.60
CA ALA A 158 -21.41 62.19 -27.18
C ALA A 158 -20.79 61.39 -26.01
N LEU A 159 -21.59 61.01 -25.01
CA LEU A 159 -21.14 60.17 -23.90
C LEU A 159 -20.69 58.79 -24.37
N LEU A 160 -21.48 58.11 -25.21
CA LEU A 160 -21.13 56.77 -25.73
C LEU A 160 -19.84 56.82 -26.55
N ARG A 161 -19.68 57.83 -27.42
CA ARG A 161 -18.46 58.04 -28.18
C ARG A 161 -17.27 58.28 -27.26
N HIS A 162 -17.44 59.12 -26.23
CA HIS A 162 -16.39 59.37 -25.25
C HIS A 162 -16.01 58.09 -24.47
N ARG A 163 -16.98 57.25 -24.10
CA ARG A 163 -16.75 55.95 -23.44
C ARG A 163 -15.96 54.96 -24.31
N THR A 164 -16.15 55.00 -25.63
CA THR A 164 -15.34 54.19 -26.56
C THR A 164 -13.92 54.72 -26.76
N MET A 165 -13.70 56.03 -26.66
CA MET A 165 -12.38 56.64 -26.81
C MET A 165 -11.53 56.55 -25.54
N PHE A 166 -12.14 56.66 -24.37
CA PHE A 166 -11.44 56.67 -23.09
C PHE A 166 -11.97 55.56 -22.17
N VAL A 167 -11.16 54.54 -21.93
CA VAL A 167 -11.49 53.50 -20.94
C VAL A 167 -11.13 54.02 -19.55
N LEU A 168 -12.12 54.17 -18.68
CA LEU A 168 -11.94 54.65 -17.30
C LEU A 168 -12.00 53.47 -16.31
N ASP A 169 -11.56 53.72 -15.07
CA ASP A 169 -11.65 52.72 -14.00
C ASP A 169 -13.11 52.33 -13.74
N SER A 170 -13.34 51.04 -13.46
CA SER A 170 -14.66 50.51 -13.14
C SER A 170 -15.27 51.15 -11.90
N THR A 171 -14.46 51.57 -10.92
CA THR A 171 -14.94 52.27 -9.72
C THR A 171 -15.55 53.63 -10.03
N PHE A 172 -15.25 54.19 -11.20
CA PHE A 172 -15.81 55.45 -11.69
C PHE A 172 -16.92 55.22 -12.73
N ASP A 173 -16.67 54.38 -13.74
CA ASP A 173 -17.58 54.20 -14.88
C ASP A 173 -18.88 53.48 -14.49
N VAL A 174 -18.81 52.48 -13.59
CA VAL A 174 -19.99 51.72 -13.15
C VAL A 174 -21.00 52.59 -12.39
N PRO A 175 -20.66 53.31 -11.31
CA PRO A 175 -21.62 54.16 -10.60
C PRO A 175 -22.19 55.27 -11.48
N LEU A 176 -21.39 55.85 -12.40
CA LEU A 176 -21.87 56.85 -13.35
C LEU A 176 -22.91 56.26 -14.31
N MET A 177 -22.67 55.07 -14.85
CA MET A 177 -23.63 54.39 -15.73
C MET A 177 -24.91 54.00 -14.97
N VAL A 178 -24.81 53.59 -13.70
CA VAL A 178 -25.98 53.32 -12.85
C VAL A 178 -26.78 54.60 -12.62
N ALA A 179 -26.13 55.72 -12.26
CA ALA A 179 -26.79 57.02 -12.10
C ALA A 179 -27.49 57.49 -13.37
N LEU A 180 -26.82 57.34 -14.52
CA LEU A 180 -27.39 57.66 -15.83
C LEU A 180 -28.65 56.85 -16.14
N LEU A 181 -28.61 55.53 -15.90
CA LEU A 181 -29.77 54.67 -16.12
C LEU A 181 -30.93 55.02 -15.19
N ASP A 182 -30.64 55.33 -13.92
CA ASP A 182 -31.64 55.81 -12.97
C ASP A 182 -32.31 57.11 -13.46
N ASP A 183 -31.53 58.08 -13.94
CA ASP A 183 -32.09 59.31 -14.52
C ASP A 183 -32.97 59.00 -15.75
N PHE A 184 -32.52 58.13 -16.66
CA PHE A 184 -33.31 57.74 -17.83
C PHE A 184 -34.63 57.06 -17.45
N VAL A 185 -34.60 56.17 -16.46
CA VAL A 185 -35.75 55.40 -16.03
C VAL A 185 -36.75 56.25 -15.23
N GLU A 186 -36.28 57.29 -14.54
CA GLU A 186 -37.13 58.28 -13.86
C GLU A 186 -37.84 59.22 -14.84
N HIS A 187 -37.16 59.64 -15.90
CA HIS A 187 -37.70 60.62 -16.87
C HIS A 187 -38.37 59.96 -18.08
N SER A 188 -38.14 58.67 -18.32
CA SER A 188 -38.59 57.95 -19.52
C SER A 188 -38.83 56.47 -19.24
N ARG A 189 -39.54 55.79 -20.16
CA ARG A 189 -39.61 54.31 -20.19
C ARG A 189 -38.68 53.80 -21.29
N PRO A 190 -37.39 53.56 -21.00
CA PRO A 190 -36.48 53.03 -21.99
C PRO A 190 -36.96 51.67 -22.52
N ALA A 191 -36.67 51.38 -23.78
CA ALA A 191 -37.07 50.12 -24.41
C ALA A 191 -36.47 48.93 -23.64
N PRO A 192 -37.23 47.86 -23.35
CA PRO A 192 -36.72 46.71 -22.63
C PRO A 192 -35.47 46.09 -23.25
N GLN A 193 -35.36 46.09 -24.59
CA GLN A 193 -34.16 45.57 -25.27
C GLN A 193 -32.92 46.42 -25.00
N LEU A 194 -33.08 47.74 -24.88
CA LEU A 194 -31.96 48.65 -24.59
C LEU A 194 -31.48 48.43 -23.14
N LEU A 195 -32.41 48.30 -22.19
CA LEU A 195 -32.07 47.95 -20.82
C LEU A 195 -31.38 46.59 -20.73
N ALA A 196 -31.85 45.57 -21.46
CA ALA A 196 -31.21 44.27 -21.52
C ALA A 196 -29.77 44.34 -22.06
N GLN A 197 -29.53 45.12 -23.12
CA GLN A 197 -28.18 45.32 -23.69
C GLN A 197 -27.22 45.98 -22.72
N VAL A 198 -27.65 47.01 -21.98
CA VAL A 198 -26.76 47.73 -21.05
C VAL A 198 -26.57 46.95 -19.74
N LEU A 199 -27.64 46.33 -19.23
CA LEU A 199 -27.61 45.66 -17.93
C LEU A 199 -27.02 44.26 -18.00
N ARG A 200 -27.33 43.47 -19.05
CA ARG A 200 -27.03 42.03 -19.07
C ARG A 200 -26.29 41.53 -20.31
N ASP A 201 -26.77 41.82 -21.51
CA ASP A 201 -26.28 41.16 -22.73
C ASP A 201 -24.96 41.75 -23.24
N GLY A 202 -24.75 43.05 -22.98
CA GLY A 202 -23.67 43.84 -23.56
C GLY A 202 -23.98 44.23 -25.01
N HIS A 203 -23.15 45.10 -25.59
CA HIS A 203 -23.28 45.49 -26.99
C HIS A 203 -21.93 45.42 -27.70
N GLY A 204 -21.86 44.67 -28.81
CA GLY A 204 -20.72 44.66 -29.74
C GLY A 204 -20.02 43.30 -29.85
N ARG A 205 -19.89 42.77 -31.08
CA ARG A 205 -19.15 41.53 -31.39
C ARG A 205 -17.64 41.74 -31.63
N LYS A 206 -17.17 42.99 -31.66
CA LYS A 206 -15.77 43.34 -31.97
C LYS A 206 -14.97 43.64 -30.69
N PRO A 207 -13.74 43.14 -30.53
CA PRO A 207 -12.93 43.29 -29.32
C PRO A 207 -12.72 44.75 -28.85
N ASN A 208 -12.73 45.70 -29.78
CA ASN A 208 -12.42 47.11 -29.51
C ASN A 208 -13.66 48.02 -29.41
N ALA A 209 -14.87 47.45 -29.46
CA ALA A 209 -16.14 48.21 -29.40
C ALA A 209 -17.23 47.48 -28.60
N SER A 210 -16.84 46.50 -27.78
CA SER A 210 -17.77 45.77 -26.91
C SER A 210 -17.97 46.56 -25.61
N LEU A 211 -19.17 47.11 -25.42
CA LEU A 211 -19.60 47.61 -24.11
C LEU A 211 -20.02 46.40 -23.27
N ASP A 212 -19.23 46.09 -22.24
CA ASP A 212 -19.56 45.04 -21.30
C ASP A 212 -20.80 45.43 -20.49
N ALA A 213 -21.67 44.47 -20.23
CA ALA A 213 -22.92 44.71 -19.52
C ALA A 213 -22.66 44.96 -18.03
N LEU A 214 -23.48 45.79 -17.37
CA LEU A 214 -23.24 46.17 -15.97
C LEU A 214 -23.20 44.98 -15.01
N GLN A 215 -24.10 44.00 -15.15
CA GLN A 215 -24.10 42.78 -14.32
C GLN A 215 -22.76 42.02 -14.45
N ARG A 216 -22.27 41.80 -15.68
CA ARG A 216 -21.01 41.08 -15.94
C ARG A 216 -19.79 41.88 -15.53
N LEU A 217 -19.77 43.17 -15.82
CA LEU A 217 -18.66 44.07 -15.52
C LEU A 217 -18.44 44.18 -14.02
N LEU A 218 -19.51 44.34 -13.23
CA LEU A 218 -19.43 44.41 -11.77
C LEU A 218 -18.85 43.12 -11.19
N LEU A 219 -19.32 41.95 -11.63
CA LEU A 219 -18.80 40.66 -11.17
C LEU A 219 -17.34 40.43 -11.56
N ARG A 220 -16.92 40.82 -12.78
CA ARG A 220 -15.53 40.71 -13.24
C ARG A 220 -14.57 41.61 -12.47
N ARG A 221 -15.06 42.73 -11.93
CA ARG A 221 -14.28 43.75 -11.21
C ARG A 221 -14.60 43.84 -9.73
N ARG A 222 -15.23 42.82 -9.14
CA ARG A 222 -15.65 42.81 -7.73
C ARG A 222 -14.50 43.04 -6.74
N ASP A 223 -13.27 42.69 -7.12
CA ASP A 223 -12.03 42.97 -6.38
C ASP A 223 -11.68 44.46 -6.26
N ARG A 224 -12.32 45.33 -7.05
CA ARG A 224 -12.10 46.79 -7.04
C ARG A 224 -13.08 47.55 -6.15
N PHE A 225 -14.17 46.92 -5.73
CA PHE A 225 -15.23 47.55 -4.93
C PHE A 225 -15.20 47.04 -3.50
N SER A 226 -15.41 47.92 -2.51
CA SER A 226 -15.62 47.49 -1.13
C SER A 226 -16.89 46.64 -1.01
N ALA A 227 -17.05 45.89 0.07
CA ALA A 227 -18.24 45.07 0.26
C ALA A 227 -19.53 45.91 0.26
N ALA A 228 -19.45 47.11 0.84
CA ALA A 228 -20.55 48.07 0.87
C ALA A 228 -20.85 48.66 -0.52
N ASP A 229 -19.84 49.04 -1.31
CA ASP A 229 -20.03 49.53 -2.68
C ASP A 229 -20.59 48.43 -3.60
N LEU A 230 -20.07 47.21 -3.48
CA LEU A 230 -20.52 46.08 -4.28
C LEU A 230 -22.00 45.77 -3.98
N GLN A 231 -22.38 45.76 -2.70
CA GLN A 231 -23.77 45.58 -2.29
C GLN A 231 -24.65 46.70 -2.83
N PHE A 232 -24.27 47.97 -2.61
CA PHE A 232 -25.00 49.14 -3.09
C PHE A 232 -25.24 49.11 -4.61
N LEU A 233 -24.18 48.92 -5.39
CA LEU A 233 -24.27 48.87 -6.85
C LEU A 233 -25.10 47.67 -7.31
N SER A 234 -24.95 46.51 -6.66
CA SER A 234 -25.75 45.32 -6.99
C SER A 234 -27.24 45.56 -6.75
N ASP A 235 -27.61 46.19 -5.64
CA ASP A 235 -29.01 46.51 -5.31
C ASP A 235 -29.62 47.47 -6.32
N ARG A 236 -28.88 48.51 -6.75
CA ARG A 236 -29.32 49.44 -7.81
C ARG A 236 -29.48 48.74 -9.15
N ILE A 237 -28.50 47.93 -9.56
CA ILE A 237 -28.55 47.16 -10.82
C ILE A 237 -29.73 46.19 -10.82
N VAL A 238 -30.01 45.51 -9.69
CA VAL A 238 -31.17 44.62 -9.54
C VAL A 238 -32.48 45.39 -9.66
N ALA A 239 -32.59 46.56 -9.00
CA ALA A 239 -33.78 47.40 -9.11
C ALA A 239 -34.06 47.83 -10.56
N LEU A 240 -33.04 48.35 -11.24
CA LEU A 240 -33.10 48.74 -12.65
C LEU A 240 -33.46 47.55 -13.56
N SER A 241 -32.86 46.39 -13.31
CA SER A 241 -33.11 45.17 -14.08
C SER A 241 -34.54 44.68 -13.91
N ARG A 242 -35.08 44.65 -12.68
CA ARG A 242 -36.47 44.25 -12.41
C ARG A 242 -37.47 45.21 -13.07
N GLN A 243 -37.20 46.51 -13.04
CA GLN A 243 -38.03 47.51 -13.73
C GLN A 243 -38.02 47.32 -15.25
N GLY A 244 -36.88 46.92 -15.81
CA GLY A 244 -36.71 46.59 -17.23
C GLY A 244 -37.12 45.18 -17.65
N GLN A 245 -37.60 44.34 -16.73
CA GLN A 245 -37.85 42.90 -16.95
C GLN A 245 -36.61 42.13 -17.45
N VAL A 246 -35.41 42.55 -17.01
CA VAL A 246 -34.14 41.90 -17.30
C VAL A 246 -33.86 40.85 -16.22
N PRO A 247 -33.46 39.60 -16.57
CA PRO A 247 -33.14 38.56 -15.61
C PRO A 247 -32.02 38.97 -14.63
N VAL A 248 -32.17 38.57 -13.36
CA VAL A 248 -31.23 38.89 -12.26
C VAL A 248 -30.85 37.70 -11.38
N ASP A 249 -31.56 36.57 -11.45
CA ASP A 249 -31.42 35.50 -10.45
C ASP A 249 -29.99 34.93 -10.38
N ASP A 250 -29.35 34.74 -11.53
CA ASP A 250 -27.97 34.28 -11.66
C ASP A 250 -26.94 35.34 -11.23
N PHE A 251 -27.19 36.61 -11.55
CA PHE A 251 -26.39 37.73 -11.05
C PHE A 251 -26.47 37.84 -9.52
N GLU A 252 -27.66 37.80 -8.94
CA GLU A 252 -27.86 37.82 -7.48
C GLU A 252 -27.21 36.61 -6.80
N ALA A 253 -27.31 35.43 -7.41
CA ALA A 253 -26.62 34.23 -6.92
C ALA A 253 -25.09 34.42 -6.94
N ALA A 254 -24.54 34.97 -8.04
CA ALA A 254 -23.10 35.20 -8.18
C ALA A 254 -22.56 36.29 -7.23
N VAL A 255 -23.34 37.32 -6.91
CA VAL A 255 -22.98 38.35 -5.92
C VAL A 255 -22.95 37.77 -4.50
N ARG A 256 -23.90 36.89 -4.16
CA ARG A 256 -23.99 36.25 -2.83
C ARG A 256 -22.95 35.16 -2.58
N GLN A 257 -22.27 34.67 -3.63
CA GLN A 257 -21.25 33.63 -3.48
C GLN A 257 -20.05 34.15 -2.66
N PRO A 258 -19.72 33.53 -1.51
CA PRO A 258 -18.57 33.92 -0.72
C PRO A 258 -17.26 33.70 -1.52
N PRO A 259 -16.20 34.47 -1.25
CA PRO A 259 -14.90 34.23 -1.86
C PRO A 259 -14.43 32.82 -1.50
N ALA A 260 -14.08 32.04 -2.51
CA ALA A 260 -13.71 30.65 -2.28
C ALA A 260 -12.35 30.53 -1.58
N ALA A 261 -12.24 29.54 -0.70
CA ALA A 261 -10.99 29.16 -0.09
C ALA A 261 -9.96 28.74 -1.16
N THR A 262 -8.68 28.92 -0.84
CA THR A 262 -7.59 28.51 -1.74
C THR A 262 -7.43 27.01 -1.63
N VAL A 263 -7.54 26.31 -2.77
CA VAL A 263 -7.28 24.87 -2.81
C VAL A 263 -5.75 24.66 -2.76
N PRO A 264 -5.22 23.90 -1.78
CA PRO A 264 -3.77 23.66 -1.65
C PRO A 264 -3.21 22.98 -2.90
N ARG A 265 -2.09 23.50 -3.43
CA ARG A 265 -1.52 23.04 -4.70
C ARG A 265 -0.11 22.45 -4.54
N PRO A 266 0.18 21.29 -5.14
CA PRO A 266 1.56 20.85 -5.34
C PRO A 266 2.27 21.66 -6.45
N ALA A 267 3.59 21.83 -6.34
CA ALA A 267 4.38 22.71 -7.22
C ALA A 267 4.36 22.27 -8.71
N ALA A 268 4.22 20.97 -8.97
CA ALA A 268 4.06 20.42 -10.31
C ALA A 268 3.01 19.30 -10.28
N VAL A 269 2.07 19.33 -11.23
CA VAL A 269 1.07 18.28 -11.45
C VAL A 269 1.36 17.67 -12.81
N ARG A 270 1.76 16.39 -12.83
CA ARG A 270 2.13 15.66 -14.05
C ARG A 270 1.18 14.50 -14.37
N GLU A 271 0.33 14.14 -13.41
CA GLU A 271 -0.64 13.07 -13.51
C GLU A 271 -1.95 13.51 -12.83
N PRO A 272 -3.06 12.78 -13.01
CA PRO A 272 -4.29 13.03 -12.27
C PRO A 272 -4.09 12.88 -10.76
N LEU A 273 -4.57 13.86 -9.99
CA LEU A 273 -4.42 13.89 -8.52
C LEU A 273 -5.77 14.07 -7.83
N LEU A 274 -5.83 13.60 -6.59
CA LEU A 274 -6.81 14.01 -5.59
C LEU A 274 -6.17 15.04 -4.68
N LEU A 275 -6.84 16.18 -4.47
CA LEU A 275 -6.40 17.25 -3.58
C LEU A 275 -7.36 17.41 -2.41
N ASP A 276 -6.86 18.07 -1.36
CA ASP A 276 -7.66 18.56 -0.24
C ASP A 276 -8.48 17.45 0.43
N GLU A 277 -7.76 16.38 0.81
CA GLU A 277 -8.33 15.17 1.44
C GLU A 277 -9.29 14.39 0.52
N GLY A 278 -9.09 14.51 -0.79
CA GLY A 278 -9.92 13.81 -1.77
C GLY A 278 -11.19 14.55 -2.16
N ARG A 279 -11.34 15.83 -1.79
CA ARG A 279 -12.49 16.66 -2.17
C ARG A 279 -12.43 17.15 -3.61
N TRP A 280 -11.24 17.17 -4.22
CA TRP A 280 -11.05 17.65 -5.60
C TRP A 280 -10.30 16.63 -6.43
N TYR A 281 -10.88 16.23 -7.55
CA TYR A 281 -10.17 15.52 -8.62
C TYR A 281 -9.62 16.52 -9.62
N VAL A 282 -8.32 16.49 -9.89
CA VAL A 282 -7.65 17.46 -10.78
C VAL A 282 -6.82 16.78 -11.85
N VAL A 283 -6.82 17.37 -13.05
CA VAL A 283 -6.09 16.88 -14.22
C VAL A 283 -5.35 18.06 -14.89
N PRO A 284 -4.07 17.88 -15.26
CA PRO A 284 -3.37 18.88 -16.07
C PRO A 284 -3.99 18.92 -17.48
N HIS A 285 -4.51 20.08 -17.88
CA HIS A 285 -5.08 20.28 -19.22
C HIS A 285 -4.06 20.85 -20.19
N THR A 286 -3.25 21.82 -19.73
CA THR A 286 -2.08 22.36 -20.44
C THR A 286 -0.93 22.55 -19.43
N PRO A 287 0.31 22.87 -19.85
CA PRO A 287 1.42 23.08 -18.91
C PRO A 287 1.18 24.20 -17.89
N TRP A 288 0.24 25.11 -18.18
CA TRP A 288 -0.12 26.26 -17.34
C TRP A 288 -1.56 26.21 -16.83
N GLN A 289 -2.36 25.20 -17.25
CA GLN A 289 -3.77 25.08 -16.87
C GLN A 289 -4.08 23.73 -16.20
N LEU A 290 -4.70 23.82 -15.03
CA LEU A 290 -5.23 22.70 -14.24
C LEU A 290 -6.74 22.82 -14.17
N ARG A 291 -7.44 21.75 -14.51
CA ARG A 291 -8.91 21.64 -14.39
C ARG A 291 -9.24 20.57 -13.35
N GLY A 292 -10.29 20.78 -12.58
CA GLY A 292 -10.73 19.79 -11.60
C GLY A 292 -12.17 19.94 -11.18
N VAL A 293 -12.72 18.86 -10.65
CA VAL A 293 -14.12 18.79 -10.19
C VAL A 293 -14.17 18.42 -8.72
N ALA A 294 -15.16 18.95 -8.00
CA ALA A 294 -15.42 18.53 -6.64
C ALA A 294 -16.04 17.14 -6.65
N VAL A 295 -15.53 16.26 -5.79
CA VAL A 295 -15.90 14.85 -5.77
C VAL A 295 -16.21 14.40 -4.34
N ASP A 296 -17.25 13.60 -4.17
CA ASP A 296 -17.53 12.86 -2.94
C ASP A 296 -16.82 11.50 -3.04
N LEU A 297 -15.57 11.45 -2.58
CA LEU A 297 -14.76 10.24 -2.66
C LEU A 297 -15.36 9.07 -1.87
N PRO A 298 -15.88 9.23 -0.63
CA PRO A 298 -16.59 8.16 0.07
C PRO A 298 -17.80 7.59 -0.67
N GLU A 299 -18.57 8.42 -1.36
CA GLU A 299 -19.67 7.95 -2.23
C GLU A 299 -19.14 7.12 -3.41
N HIS A 300 -18.06 7.60 -4.07
CA HIS A 300 -17.43 6.87 -5.16
C HIS A 300 -16.88 5.50 -4.73
N VAL A 301 -16.24 5.42 -3.55
CA VAL A 301 -15.72 4.15 -3.00
C VAL A 301 -16.85 3.17 -2.71
N ARG A 302 -17.95 3.62 -2.08
CA ARG A 302 -19.14 2.78 -1.85
C ARG A 302 -19.75 2.27 -3.16
N ALA A 303 -19.87 3.15 -4.15
CA ALA A 303 -20.40 2.77 -5.46
C ALA A 303 -19.46 1.84 -6.25
N LEU A 304 -18.16 1.86 -5.97
CA LEU A 304 -17.18 0.91 -6.49
C LEU A 304 -17.29 -0.44 -5.79
N GLU A 305 -17.39 -0.45 -4.47
CA GLU A 305 -17.60 -1.67 -3.67
C GLU A 305 -18.84 -2.42 -4.15
N ASP A 306 -19.97 -1.71 -4.31
CA ASP A 306 -21.21 -2.28 -4.83
C ASP A 306 -21.07 -2.81 -6.26
N GLU A 307 -20.31 -2.13 -7.12
CA GLU A 307 -20.04 -2.63 -8.47
C GLU A 307 -19.18 -3.90 -8.45
N MET A 308 -18.11 -3.90 -7.67
CA MET A 308 -17.22 -5.05 -7.53
C MET A 308 -17.98 -6.27 -6.98
N ARG A 309 -18.88 -6.06 -6.01
CA ARG A 309 -19.77 -7.09 -5.48
C ARG A 309 -20.74 -7.60 -6.54
N ARG A 310 -21.39 -6.71 -7.32
CA ARG A 310 -22.27 -7.11 -8.44
C ARG A 310 -21.54 -7.91 -9.51
N ARG A 311 -20.26 -7.63 -9.77
CA ARG A 311 -19.43 -8.36 -10.73
C ARG A 311 -18.85 -9.67 -10.19
N GLY A 312 -19.11 -10.01 -8.92
CA GLY A 312 -18.54 -11.21 -8.27
C GLY A 312 -17.04 -11.11 -7.99
N LEU A 313 -16.49 -9.89 -7.96
CA LEU A 313 -15.12 -9.62 -7.51
C LEU A 313 -15.07 -9.52 -5.98
N LEU A 314 -16.08 -8.85 -5.43
CA LEU A 314 -16.50 -8.72 -4.03
C LEU A 314 -17.30 -9.93 -3.49
N GLU A 315 -16.85 -10.66 -2.46
CA GLU A 315 -17.79 -11.48 -1.67
C GLU A 315 -18.68 -10.58 -0.78
N PRO A 316 -19.81 -11.07 -0.24
CA PRO A 316 -20.72 -10.26 0.57
C PRO A 316 -20.09 -9.72 1.88
N GLU A 317 -19.13 -10.45 2.43
CA GLU A 317 -18.43 -10.12 3.67
C GLU A 317 -17.16 -9.29 3.44
N ASP A 318 -16.73 -9.15 2.19
CA ASP A 318 -15.55 -8.35 1.85
C ASP A 318 -15.91 -6.86 1.79
N ALA A 319 -15.01 -6.00 2.26
CA ALA A 319 -15.16 -4.55 2.20
C ALA A 319 -13.99 -3.89 1.44
N LEU A 320 -14.29 -2.81 0.72
CA LEU A 320 -13.29 -2.00 0.03
C LEU A 320 -13.01 -0.75 0.88
N GLY A 321 -11.80 -0.66 1.41
CA GLY A 321 -11.32 0.48 2.17
C GLY A 321 -10.47 1.42 1.31
N LEU A 322 -10.58 2.70 1.60
CA LEU A 322 -9.58 3.70 1.21
C LEU A 322 -9.21 4.49 2.47
N PRO A 323 -7.97 4.39 2.97
CA PRO A 323 -7.54 5.16 4.13
C PRO A 323 -7.54 6.66 3.80
N PRO A 324 -7.68 7.53 4.81
CA PRO A 324 -7.80 8.96 4.61
C PRO A 324 -6.58 9.52 3.87
N ILE A 325 -6.84 10.30 2.82
CA ILE A 325 -5.81 10.92 2.00
C ILE A 325 -5.30 12.18 2.69
N ALA A 326 -4.02 12.23 3.03
CA ALA A 326 -3.40 13.45 3.55
C ALA A 326 -2.89 14.32 2.38
N GLY A 327 -3.47 15.51 2.21
CA GLY A 327 -3.00 16.49 1.23
C GLY A 327 -3.28 16.08 -0.22
N ALA A 328 -2.22 15.90 -1.02
CA ALA A 328 -2.30 15.56 -2.44
C ALA A 328 -1.87 14.11 -2.68
N ALA A 329 -2.70 13.31 -3.35
CA ALA A 329 -2.39 11.94 -3.71
C ALA A 329 -2.61 11.68 -5.20
N ALA A 330 -1.70 10.93 -5.80
CA ALA A 330 -1.86 10.46 -7.18
C ALA A 330 -2.85 9.31 -7.24
N LEU A 331 -3.73 9.33 -8.26
CA LEU A 331 -4.71 8.26 -8.45
C LEU A 331 -4.02 6.91 -8.67
N SER A 332 -2.87 6.92 -9.36
CA SER A 332 -2.05 5.74 -9.69
C SER A 332 -1.49 5.03 -8.45
N THR A 333 -1.35 5.72 -7.32
CA THR A 333 -0.78 5.18 -6.08
C THR A 333 -1.78 5.10 -4.94
N LEU A 334 -3.09 5.19 -5.22
CA LEU A 334 -4.09 5.16 -4.15
C LEU A 334 -4.05 3.83 -3.39
N PRO A 335 -3.93 3.86 -2.05
CA PRO A 335 -3.78 2.68 -1.23
C PRO A 335 -5.15 2.03 -0.96
N PHE A 336 -5.77 1.43 -1.97
CA PHE A 336 -6.98 0.63 -1.75
C PHE A 336 -6.63 -0.61 -0.91
N GLU A 337 -7.37 -0.79 0.18
CA GLU A 337 -7.26 -1.93 1.07
C GLU A 337 -8.50 -2.80 0.92
N ILE A 338 -8.33 -4.12 0.88
CA ILE A 338 -9.43 -5.06 0.75
C ILE A 338 -9.52 -5.81 2.07
N ASP A 339 -10.60 -5.58 2.79
CA ASP A 339 -10.88 -6.29 4.02
C ASP A 339 -11.61 -7.59 3.68
N ALA A 340 -10.86 -8.67 3.48
CA ALA A 340 -11.40 -9.99 3.11
C ALA A 340 -11.35 -10.98 4.30
N PRO A 341 -12.37 -11.03 5.17
CA PRO A 341 -12.35 -11.88 6.37
C PRO A 341 -12.22 -13.37 6.04
N ARG A 342 -12.82 -13.84 4.94
CA ARG A 342 -12.71 -15.24 4.51
C ARG A 342 -11.32 -15.62 4.02
N LEU A 343 -10.66 -14.75 3.27
CA LEU A 343 -9.26 -14.99 2.86
C LEU A 343 -8.37 -15.09 4.10
N ARG A 344 -8.56 -14.21 5.09
CA ARG A 344 -7.84 -14.28 6.37
C ARG A 344 -8.16 -15.54 7.17
N GLN A 345 -9.38 -16.05 7.11
CA GLN A 345 -9.73 -17.33 7.74
C GLN A 345 -9.11 -18.51 7.01
N ALA A 346 -9.20 -18.57 5.68
CA ALA A 346 -8.57 -19.59 4.85
C ALA A 346 -7.05 -19.63 5.07
N TRP A 347 -6.43 -18.46 5.23
CA TRP A 347 -5.05 -18.30 5.65
C TRP A 347 -4.75 -18.93 7.00
N LYS A 348 -5.55 -18.63 8.02
CA LYS A 348 -5.38 -19.22 9.35
C LYS A 348 -5.51 -20.75 9.30
N GLU A 349 -6.49 -21.27 8.57
CA GLU A 349 -6.66 -22.71 8.39
C GLU A 349 -5.47 -23.35 7.64
N ALA A 350 -4.95 -22.69 6.60
CA ALA A 350 -3.78 -23.17 5.87
C ALA A 350 -2.52 -23.17 6.75
N GLU A 351 -2.34 -22.13 7.57
CA GLU A 351 -1.23 -21.99 8.52
C GLU A 351 -1.30 -23.06 9.64
N GLU A 352 -2.49 -23.36 10.17
CA GLU A 352 -2.69 -24.45 11.13
C GLU A 352 -2.36 -25.82 10.52
N ARG A 353 -2.82 -26.07 9.29
CA ARG A 353 -2.49 -27.31 8.54
C ARG A 353 -0.99 -27.40 8.28
N PHE A 354 -0.33 -26.29 7.97
CA PHE A 354 1.11 -26.21 7.79
C PHE A 354 1.85 -26.57 9.09
N TRP A 355 1.47 -25.98 10.23
CA TRP A 355 2.09 -26.31 11.52
C TRP A 355 1.91 -27.78 11.90
N LEU A 356 0.74 -28.37 11.60
CA LEU A 356 0.49 -29.79 11.81
C LEU A 356 1.40 -30.66 10.93
N LYS A 357 1.50 -30.36 9.63
CA LYS A 357 2.38 -31.06 8.67
C LYS A 357 3.86 -30.95 9.11
N THR A 358 4.33 -29.75 9.42
CA THR A 358 5.71 -29.50 9.87
C THR A 358 6.04 -30.21 11.18
N SER A 359 5.11 -30.20 12.15
CA SER A 359 5.27 -30.93 13.42
C SER A 359 5.32 -32.44 13.22
N PHE A 360 4.52 -32.99 12.29
CA PHE A 360 4.55 -34.41 11.93
C PHE A 360 5.89 -34.81 11.28
N VAL A 361 6.39 -33.99 10.35
CA VAL A 361 7.69 -34.18 9.69
C VAL A 361 8.82 -34.13 10.71
N GLY A 362 8.85 -33.11 11.58
CA GLY A 362 9.82 -32.97 12.66
C GLY A 362 9.76 -34.12 13.67
N GLY A 363 8.56 -34.58 14.02
CA GLY A 363 8.34 -35.74 14.88
C GLY A 363 8.88 -37.03 14.28
N CYS A 364 8.66 -37.26 12.98
CA CYS A 364 9.23 -38.40 12.25
C CYS A 364 10.77 -38.33 12.21
N ALA A 365 11.35 -37.15 11.99
CA ALA A 365 12.80 -36.92 12.05
C ALA A 365 13.36 -37.29 13.42
N GLY A 366 12.74 -36.79 14.48
CA GLY A 366 13.14 -37.05 15.87
C GLY A 366 13.04 -38.52 16.24
N LEU A 367 11.99 -39.21 15.80
CA LEU A 367 11.81 -40.64 16.04
C LEU A 367 12.85 -41.47 15.28
N ALA A 368 13.14 -41.15 14.02
CA ALA A 368 14.19 -41.80 13.24
C ALA A 368 15.57 -41.61 13.90
N LEU A 369 15.89 -40.39 14.34
CA LEU A 369 17.12 -40.11 15.10
C LEU A 369 17.18 -40.91 16.40
N GLY A 370 16.07 -40.98 17.15
CA GLY A 370 15.95 -41.78 18.36
C GLY A 370 16.22 -43.26 18.14
N ILE A 371 15.66 -43.86 17.08
CA ILE A 371 15.92 -45.26 16.71
C ILE A 371 17.40 -45.49 16.40
N VAL A 372 18.04 -44.59 15.65
CA VAL A 372 19.47 -44.69 15.31
C VAL A 372 20.33 -44.61 16.57
N VAL A 373 20.07 -43.64 17.45
CA VAL A 373 20.78 -43.51 18.73
C VAL A 373 20.60 -44.76 19.58
N LEU A 374 19.38 -45.28 19.70
CA LEU A 374 19.08 -46.49 20.46
C LEU A 374 19.81 -47.72 19.88
N ALA A 375 19.81 -47.88 18.55
CA ALA A 375 20.52 -48.96 17.87
C ALA A 375 22.04 -48.89 18.14
N LEU A 376 22.64 -47.70 18.07
CA LEU A 376 24.06 -47.49 18.39
C LEU A 376 24.37 -47.78 19.86
N LEU A 377 23.50 -47.39 20.79
CA LEU A 377 23.66 -47.68 22.22
C LEU A 377 23.57 -49.18 22.51
N LEU A 378 22.60 -49.88 21.91
CA LEU A 378 22.44 -51.33 22.02
C LEU A 378 23.65 -52.07 21.45
N GLN A 379 24.16 -51.62 20.30
CA GLN A 379 25.36 -52.20 19.67
C GLN A 379 26.60 -52.01 20.57
N ARG A 380 26.81 -50.82 21.14
CA ARG A 380 27.90 -50.56 22.09
C ARG A 380 27.81 -51.45 23.33
N ARG A 381 26.61 -51.62 23.90
CA ARG A 381 26.39 -52.50 25.07
C ARG A 381 26.74 -53.96 24.77
N ARG A 382 26.32 -54.47 23.60
CA ARG A 382 26.65 -55.84 23.18
C ARG A 382 28.16 -56.04 23.04
N HIS A 383 28.87 -55.10 22.42
CA HIS A 383 30.33 -55.17 22.28
C HIS A 383 31.03 -55.21 23.64
N ARG A 384 30.65 -54.31 24.57
CA ARG A 384 31.26 -54.24 25.90
C ARG A 384 31.03 -55.51 26.72
N PHE A 385 29.85 -56.14 26.60
CA PHE A 385 29.55 -57.40 27.27
C PHE A 385 30.41 -58.57 26.75
N VAL A 386 30.60 -58.64 25.42
CA VAL A 386 31.45 -59.67 24.80
C VAL A 386 32.92 -59.48 25.17
N GLU A 387 33.41 -58.24 25.22
CA GLU A 387 34.76 -57.93 25.68
C GLU A 387 34.98 -58.33 27.14
N LEU A 388 34.11 -57.87 28.06
CA LEU A 388 34.18 -58.20 29.48
C LEU A 388 34.11 -59.71 29.76
N LYS A 389 33.21 -60.44 29.07
CA LYS A 389 33.09 -61.90 29.22
C LYS A 389 34.40 -62.60 28.88
N SER A 390 35.09 -62.16 27.84
CA SER A 390 36.31 -62.81 27.43
C SER A 390 37.52 -62.39 28.25
N ASP A 391 37.62 -61.12 28.63
CA ASP A 391 38.71 -60.66 29.50
C ASP A 391 38.63 -61.35 30.86
N PHE A 392 37.41 -61.54 31.40
CA PHE A 392 37.17 -62.37 32.58
C PHE A 392 37.66 -63.81 32.41
N VAL A 393 37.27 -64.48 31.31
CA VAL A 393 37.72 -65.87 31.04
C VAL A 393 39.24 -65.96 30.90
N ALA A 394 39.87 -64.99 30.24
CA ALA A 394 41.32 -64.97 30.06
C ALA A 394 42.06 -64.77 31.40
N THR A 395 41.61 -63.83 32.23
CA THR A 395 42.21 -63.55 33.55
C THR A 395 42.05 -64.72 34.49
N VAL A 396 40.84 -65.29 34.62
CA VAL A 396 40.57 -66.43 35.51
C VAL A 396 41.45 -67.64 35.13
N SER A 397 41.65 -67.91 33.84
CA SER A 397 42.51 -69.03 33.42
C SER A 397 43.99 -68.82 33.76
N HIS A 398 44.52 -67.59 33.64
CA HIS A 398 45.89 -67.30 34.05
C HIS A 398 46.09 -67.47 35.56
N GLU A 399 45.12 -67.01 36.35
CA GLU A 399 45.13 -67.16 37.81
C GLU A 399 44.89 -68.60 38.28
N LEU A 400 44.29 -69.47 37.46
CA LEU A 400 44.11 -70.91 37.76
C LEU A 400 45.31 -71.78 37.32
N ARG A 401 46.05 -71.38 36.27
CA ARG A 401 47.22 -72.13 35.79
C ARG A 401 48.33 -72.19 36.84
N THR A 402 48.54 -71.08 37.55
CA THR A 402 49.57 -70.93 38.60
C THR A 402 49.33 -71.84 39.82
N PRO A 403 48.13 -71.87 40.45
CA PRO A 403 47.85 -72.79 41.55
C PRO A 403 47.83 -74.24 41.09
N LEU A 404 47.29 -74.57 39.90
CA LEU A 404 47.34 -75.93 39.36
C LEU A 404 48.80 -76.42 39.20
N ALA A 405 49.69 -75.58 38.67
CA ALA A 405 51.12 -75.89 38.59
C ALA A 405 51.76 -76.09 39.97
N SER A 406 51.36 -75.30 40.97
CA SER A 406 51.85 -75.44 42.36
C SER A 406 51.37 -76.75 43.01
N ILE A 407 50.10 -77.11 42.84
CA ILE A 407 49.54 -78.37 43.36
C ILE A 407 50.21 -79.54 42.64
N ARG A 408 50.44 -79.44 41.32
CA ARG A 408 51.17 -80.45 40.54
C ARG A 408 52.56 -80.68 41.12
N LEU A 409 53.32 -79.62 41.36
CA LEU A 409 54.67 -79.71 41.92
C LEU A 409 54.67 -80.37 43.31
N ARG A 410 53.69 -80.04 44.16
CA ARG A 410 53.54 -80.68 45.49
C ARG A 410 53.15 -82.15 45.36
N ALA A 411 52.27 -82.50 44.42
CA ALA A 411 51.85 -83.87 44.15
C ALA A 411 53.00 -84.71 43.58
N GLU A 412 53.80 -84.18 42.64
CA GLU A 412 55.01 -84.81 42.11
C GLU A 412 56.08 -84.99 43.20
N THR A 413 56.25 -83.99 44.07
CA THR A 413 57.17 -84.08 45.21
C THR A 413 56.73 -85.17 46.19
N LEU A 414 55.43 -85.24 46.48
CA LEU A 414 54.84 -86.29 47.30
C LEU A 414 55.03 -87.66 46.65
N GLN A 415 54.75 -87.79 45.34
CA GLN A 415 54.98 -89.01 44.57
C GLN A 415 56.44 -89.49 44.67
N ARG A 416 57.41 -88.56 44.58
CA ARG A 416 58.84 -88.89 44.73
C ARG A 416 59.20 -89.34 46.15
N ARG A 417 58.63 -88.71 47.19
CA ARG A 417 58.90 -89.05 48.60
C ARG A 417 58.22 -90.35 49.05
N THR A 418 57.09 -90.72 48.45
CA THR A 418 56.32 -91.93 48.80
C THR A 418 56.71 -93.16 47.98
N LYS A 419 57.78 -93.09 47.17
CA LYS A 419 58.26 -94.16 46.26
C LYS A 419 58.56 -95.53 46.91
N GLY A 420 58.53 -95.64 48.25
CA GLY A 420 58.79 -96.88 48.99
C GLY A 420 57.66 -97.36 49.91
N VAL A 421 56.49 -96.69 49.97
CA VAL A 421 55.37 -97.10 50.85
C VAL A 421 54.19 -97.63 49.99
N PRO A 422 53.88 -98.95 50.01
CA PRO A 422 52.89 -99.54 49.10
C PRO A 422 51.48 -98.96 49.22
N ALA A 423 51.06 -98.54 50.41
CA ALA A 423 49.70 -98.07 50.68
C ALA A 423 49.40 -96.62 50.23
N ALA A 424 50.42 -95.83 49.87
CA ALA A 424 50.28 -94.39 49.60
C ALA A 424 50.76 -93.97 48.19
N ARG A 425 50.98 -94.93 47.28
CA ARG A 425 51.51 -94.70 45.93
C ARG A 425 50.45 -94.20 44.94
N ASP A 426 49.18 -94.57 45.14
CA ASP A 426 48.05 -94.25 44.25
C ASP A 426 47.58 -92.78 44.35
N TYR A 427 47.58 -92.20 45.55
CA TYR A 427 47.00 -90.86 45.79
C TYR A 427 47.74 -89.72 45.07
N PRO A 428 49.09 -89.64 45.09
CA PRO A 428 49.81 -88.58 44.36
C PRO A 428 49.64 -88.69 42.85
N GLN A 429 49.55 -89.91 42.32
CA GLN A 429 49.32 -90.15 40.88
C GLN A 429 47.93 -89.69 40.45
N ARG A 430 46.89 -89.96 41.25
CA ARG A 430 45.53 -89.47 41.00
C ARG A 430 45.47 -87.94 41.02
N ILE A 431 46.11 -87.30 41.99
CA ILE A 431 46.16 -85.82 42.08
C ILE A 431 46.84 -85.21 40.85
N VAL A 432 47.97 -85.77 40.38
CA VAL A 432 48.63 -85.28 39.16
C VAL A 432 47.72 -85.43 37.94
N ARG A 433 47.04 -86.58 37.80
CA ARG A 433 46.10 -86.83 36.70
C ARG A 433 44.91 -85.87 36.73
N ASP A 434 44.30 -85.66 37.89
CA ASP A 434 43.16 -84.73 38.03
C ASP A 434 43.57 -83.28 37.68
N ILE A 435 44.83 -82.90 37.97
CA ILE A 435 45.37 -81.59 37.60
C ILE A 435 45.62 -81.47 36.10
N ASP A 436 46.11 -82.54 35.46
CA ASP A 436 46.31 -82.57 34.01
C ASP A 436 44.96 -82.49 33.27
N GLU A 437 43.94 -83.21 33.75
CA GLU A 437 42.57 -83.11 33.22
C GLU A 437 41.98 -81.69 33.39
N LEU A 438 42.17 -81.06 34.56
CA LEU A 438 41.73 -79.68 34.81
C LEU A 438 42.49 -78.65 33.95
N ALA A 439 43.80 -78.80 33.80
CA ALA A 439 44.62 -77.92 32.98
C ALA A 439 44.21 -78.02 31.50
N PHE A 440 43.93 -79.24 31.01
CA PHE A 440 43.43 -79.48 29.67
C PHE A 440 42.06 -78.83 29.45
N LEU A 441 41.14 -78.93 30.41
CA LEU A 441 39.82 -78.31 30.32
C LEU A 441 39.89 -76.78 30.27
N VAL A 442 40.76 -76.17 31.08
CA VAL A 442 41.01 -74.72 31.08
C VAL A 442 41.59 -74.24 29.74
N GLU A 443 42.56 -74.97 29.18
CA GLU A 443 43.16 -74.64 27.88
C GLU A 443 42.15 -74.78 26.72
N ASN A 444 41.24 -75.76 26.79
CA ASN A 444 40.17 -75.92 25.81
C ASN A 444 39.15 -74.78 25.85
N ILE A 445 38.74 -74.34 27.05
CA ILE A 445 37.84 -73.19 27.20
C ILE A 445 38.48 -71.91 26.65
N LEU A 446 39.79 -71.72 26.88
CA LEU A 446 40.55 -70.60 26.30
C LEU A 446 40.64 -70.68 24.78
N SER A 447 40.95 -71.86 24.25
CA SER A 447 41.05 -72.11 22.81
C SER A 447 39.71 -71.85 22.12
N PHE A 448 38.61 -72.32 22.73
CA PHE A 448 37.24 -72.02 22.28
C PHE A 448 36.96 -70.51 22.29
N ASN A 449 37.34 -69.80 23.35
CA ASN A 449 37.15 -68.35 23.45
C ASN A 449 37.97 -67.57 22.39
N ARG A 450 39.20 -68.02 22.08
CA ARG A 450 40.06 -67.44 21.02
C ARG A 450 39.50 -67.70 19.62
N LEU A 451 38.91 -68.87 19.40
CA LEU A 451 38.19 -69.25 18.17
C LEU A 451 36.92 -68.40 17.98
N ASP A 452 36.09 -68.25 19.02
CA ASP A 452 34.86 -67.44 19.01
C ASP A 452 35.14 -65.95 18.73
N LYS A 453 36.28 -65.45 19.22
CA LYS A 453 36.78 -64.09 18.91
C LYS A 453 37.35 -63.93 17.49
N GLY A 454 37.42 -65.00 16.69
CA GLY A 454 38.02 -64.98 15.34
C GLY A 454 39.50 -64.63 15.32
N ARG A 455 40.22 -64.82 16.44
CA ARG A 455 41.67 -64.52 16.59
C ARG A 455 42.56 -65.74 16.34
N TRP A 456 41.97 -66.90 16.07
CA TRP A 456 42.71 -68.10 15.72
C TRP A 456 42.92 -68.15 14.21
N VAL A 457 44.19 -68.17 13.78
CA VAL A 457 44.57 -68.30 12.37
C VAL A 457 45.26 -69.64 12.20
N PRO A 458 44.68 -70.60 11.45
CA PRO A 458 45.33 -71.88 11.21
C PRO A 458 46.61 -71.67 10.41
N ARG A 459 47.74 -72.15 10.93
CA ARG A 459 48.98 -72.26 10.16
C ARG A 459 48.86 -73.50 9.29
N ARG A 460 48.53 -73.31 8.01
CA ARG A 460 48.47 -74.40 7.04
C ARG A 460 49.89 -74.76 6.61
N ALA A 461 50.24 -76.03 6.72
CA ALA A 461 51.48 -76.60 6.24
C ALA A 461 51.19 -78.02 5.73
N ASP A 462 51.91 -78.45 4.70
CA ASP A 462 51.85 -79.83 4.24
C ASP A 462 52.52 -80.73 5.29
N VAL A 463 51.80 -81.76 5.74
CA VAL A 463 52.23 -82.68 6.80
C VAL A 463 52.06 -84.12 6.33
N GLU A 464 53.07 -84.94 6.56
CA GLU A 464 53.00 -86.38 6.30
C GLU A 464 52.14 -87.07 7.37
N LEU A 465 51.03 -87.66 6.96
CA LEU A 465 50.03 -88.24 7.88
C LEU A 465 50.54 -89.45 8.67
N ARG A 466 51.43 -90.27 8.10
CA ARG A 466 51.95 -91.49 8.76
C ARG A 466 52.71 -91.21 10.05
N PRO A 467 53.79 -90.41 10.06
CA PRO A 467 54.51 -90.12 11.29
C PRO A 467 53.64 -89.41 12.35
N LEU A 468 52.68 -88.61 11.91
CA LEU A 468 51.76 -87.91 12.81
C LEU A 468 50.73 -88.86 13.46
N LEU A 469 50.28 -89.89 12.73
CA LEU A 469 49.44 -90.95 13.28
C LEU A 469 50.22 -91.86 14.23
N ASP A 470 51.47 -92.18 13.89
CA ASP A 470 52.33 -93.01 14.73
C ASP A 470 52.59 -92.32 16.09
N GLU A 471 52.84 -91.00 16.08
CA GLU A 471 53.02 -90.18 17.29
C GLU A 471 51.74 -90.14 18.17
N VAL A 472 50.55 -90.06 17.56
CA VAL A 472 49.27 -90.07 18.31
C VAL A 472 48.95 -91.44 18.90
N ILE A 473 49.35 -92.52 18.22
CA ILE A 473 49.13 -93.89 18.68
C ILE A 473 50.08 -94.25 19.84
N GLU A 474 51.27 -93.65 19.91
CA GLU A 474 52.18 -93.82 21.06
C GLU A 474 51.70 -93.10 22.32
N ASP A 475 50.96 -92.00 22.18
CA ASP A 475 50.48 -91.16 23.30
C ASP A 475 49.08 -91.57 23.85
N LEU A 476 48.38 -92.52 23.20
CA LEU A 476 47.09 -93.10 23.62
C LEU A 476 47.27 -94.35 24.49
#